data_AF-F8DEV2-F1
#
_entry.id   AF-F8DEV2-F1
#
_cell.length_a   1.000
_cell.length_b   1.000
_cell.length_c   1.000
_cell.angle_alpha   90.00
_cell.angle_beta   90.00
_cell.angle_gamma   90.00
#
_symmetry.space_group_name_H-M   'P 1'
#
loop_
_entity.id
_entity.type
_entity.pdbx_description
1 polymer ?
#
loop_
_entity_poly.entity_id
_entity_poly.type
_entity_poly.pdbx_seq_one_letter_code
_entity_poly.pdbx_strand_id
1 'polypeptide(L)'
;MLPDELTRRDVLRAGTAAPAFFGPFDSSDESESNHLEYDGSVPQFPDHIVDPRDDLTELENYQPRLVTQNQQAREDMTGMYGWSADSENHDVTAHYYWVRSNTQRSIFSYFGIDAGPEEHHLDHEPVIVFEAPDGSVEKVVHSGGHHMAAEIDGEWGHLIEDRVADRRTHVVLEQMRPHNHFVEAPDGEDGGYVQGYAEFGSWLDKRDPWFSYGRYAKTSDVAVVDPFAFYPADGRQHWWRADTNDAWFARNIYVPLTTAADERGNLRYQDS
;
A
#
# COMPACT_ATOMS: atom_id res chain seq x y z
N MET A 1 -31.80 -3.35 13.31
CA MET A 1 -31.97 -1.91 13.63
C MET A 1 -30.68 -1.26 13.17
N LEU A 2 -30.71 -0.59 12.03
CA LEU A 2 -29.55 0.06 11.42
C LEU A 2 -29.28 1.38 12.16
N PRO A 3 -28.02 1.74 12.45
CA PRO A 3 -27.71 3.04 13.03
C PRO A 3 -27.99 4.15 12.01
N ASP A 4 -28.52 5.25 12.54
CA ASP A 4 -28.99 6.43 11.81
C ASP A 4 -27.96 6.98 10.82
N GLU A 5 -28.46 7.30 9.62
CA GLU A 5 -27.74 7.95 8.54
C GLU A 5 -27.11 9.27 9.02
N LEU A 6 -25.78 9.36 8.95
CA LEU A 6 -25.06 10.63 9.00
C LEU A 6 -25.61 11.55 7.91
N THR A 7 -26.30 12.62 8.30
CA THR A 7 -26.98 13.48 7.32
C THR A 7 -25.96 14.35 6.58
N ARG A 8 -26.21 14.63 5.29
CA ARG A 8 -25.40 15.52 4.41
C ARG A 8 -25.00 16.87 5.04
N ARG A 9 -25.73 17.32 6.06
CA ARG A 9 -25.45 18.55 6.84
C ARG A 9 -24.29 18.40 7.82
N ASP A 10 -24.07 17.21 8.37
CA ASP A 10 -22.99 16.94 9.31
C ASP A 10 -21.64 16.86 8.59
N VAL A 11 -21.63 16.30 7.38
CA VAL A 11 -20.45 16.27 6.48
C VAL A 11 -20.07 17.66 5.98
N LEU A 12 -21.05 18.49 5.58
CA LEU A 12 -20.78 19.88 5.21
C LEU A 12 -20.26 20.69 6.40
N ARG A 13 -20.74 20.42 7.62
CA ARG A 13 -20.21 21.04 8.83
C ARG A 13 -18.79 20.60 9.12
N ALA A 14 -18.46 19.32 8.97
CA ALA A 14 -17.08 18.81 9.11
C ALA A 14 -16.15 19.40 8.02
N GLY A 15 -16.61 19.48 6.77
CA GLY A 15 -15.85 20.08 5.66
C GLY A 15 -15.67 21.60 5.76
N THR A 16 -16.64 22.32 6.35
CA THR A 16 -16.49 23.76 6.68
C THR A 16 -15.76 24.01 8.00
N ALA A 17 -15.60 22.97 8.82
CA ALA A 17 -14.78 22.96 10.02
C ALA A 17 -13.39 22.38 9.73
N ALA A 18 -12.92 22.42 8.48
CA ALA A 18 -11.49 22.51 8.21
C ALA A 18 -10.98 23.74 8.96
N PRO A 19 -10.33 23.58 10.11
CA PRO A 19 -9.93 24.72 10.89
C PRO A 19 -8.85 25.40 10.07
N ALA A 20 -8.96 26.71 9.90
CA ALA A 20 -7.82 27.52 9.50
C ALA A 20 -6.77 27.42 10.61
N PHE A 21 -5.98 26.34 10.61
CA PHE A 21 -4.93 26.12 11.59
C PHE A 21 -3.70 26.90 11.16
N PHE A 22 -3.58 28.09 11.74
CA PHE A 22 -2.27 28.60 12.12
C PHE A 22 -1.63 27.57 13.07
N GLY A 23 -0.42 27.12 12.75
CA GLY A 23 0.32 26.06 13.46
C GLY A 23 0.44 26.24 14.98
N PRO A 24 0.90 25.20 15.70
CA PRO A 24 2.10 24.46 15.34
C PRO A 24 1.81 22.95 15.20
N PHE A 25 2.05 22.39 14.01
CA PHE A 25 2.51 21.01 13.97
C PHE A 25 3.87 21.04 14.66
N ASP A 26 4.03 20.23 15.70
CA ASP A 26 5.32 20.09 16.35
C ASP A 26 6.32 19.67 15.28
N SER A 27 7.19 20.58 14.91
CA SER A 27 8.26 20.39 13.92
C SER A 27 9.41 19.62 14.58
N SER A 28 9.09 18.57 15.33
CA SER A 28 10.02 17.78 16.12
C SER A 28 10.16 16.33 15.64
N ASP A 29 9.37 15.90 14.65
CA ASP A 29 9.94 14.99 13.67
C ASP A 29 10.93 15.83 12.87
N GLU A 30 12.17 15.85 13.39
CA GLU A 30 13.36 16.00 12.57
C GLU A 30 13.03 15.34 11.24
N SER A 31 13.13 16.10 10.14
CA SER A 31 13.08 15.56 8.79
C SER A 31 13.68 14.17 8.87
N GLU A 32 12.89 13.09 8.66
CA GLU A 32 13.46 11.76 8.49
C GLU A 32 14.56 12.00 7.48
N SER A 33 15.80 12.06 7.95
CA SER A 33 16.88 12.55 7.14
C SER A 33 16.98 11.48 6.09
N ASN A 34 16.55 11.81 4.88
CA ASN A 34 16.44 10.84 3.81
C ASN A 34 17.87 10.37 3.58
N HIS A 35 18.27 9.27 4.21
CA HIS A 35 19.65 8.77 4.25
C HIS A 35 20.06 8.16 2.90
N LEU A 36 19.17 8.26 1.92
CA LEU A 36 19.38 7.81 0.56
C LEU A 36 20.42 8.68 -0.14
N GLU A 37 21.36 8.01 -0.78
CA GLU A 37 22.19 8.62 -1.79
C GLU A 37 21.39 8.80 -3.09
N TYR A 38 21.78 9.77 -3.92
CA TYR A 38 21.10 10.05 -5.18
C TYR A 38 22.11 10.08 -6.33
N ASP A 39 21.77 9.40 -7.44
CA ASP A 39 22.46 9.58 -8.73
C ASP A 39 21.58 10.49 -9.61
N GLY A 40 21.92 11.77 -9.65
CA GLY A 40 21.06 12.79 -10.24
C GLY A 40 19.76 12.95 -9.45
N SER A 41 18.62 12.62 -10.07
CA SER A 41 17.28 12.70 -9.45
C SER A 41 16.74 11.35 -8.97
N VAL A 42 17.51 10.27 -9.10
CA VAL A 42 17.06 8.92 -8.78
C VAL A 42 17.75 8.45 -7.49
N PRO A 43 17.01 8.18 -6.40
CA PRO A 43 17.57 7.67 -5.16
C PRO A 43 18.12 6.27 -5.37
N GLN A 44 19.33 6.04 -4.89
CA GLN A 44 19.99 4.74 -4.89
C GLN A 44 19.40 3.83 -3.82
N PHE A 45 19.54 2.53 -4.02
CA PHE A 45 19.24 1.58 -2.96
C PHE A 45 20.19 1.82 -1.78
N PRO A 46 19.68 1.83 -0.53
CA PRO A 46 20.52 1.81 0.66
C PRO A 46 21.55 0.66 0.63
N ASP A 47 22.69 0.87 1.28
CA ASP A 47 23.79 -0.11 1.33
C ASP A 47 23.38 -1.48 1.90
N HIS A 48 22.37 -1.53 2.79
CA HIS A 48 21.90 -2.78 3.37
C HIS A 48 21.04 -3.63 2.43
N ILE A 49 20.63 -3.09 1.28
CA ILE A 49 19.89 -3.82 0.26
C ILE A 49 20.90 -4.50 -0.65
N VAL A 50 20.85 -5.82 -0.67
CA VAL A 50 21.72 -6.64 -1.50
C VAL A 50 20.91 -7.43 -2.51
N ASP A 51 21.52 -7.70 -3.66
CA ASP A 51 20.93 -8.46 -4.77
C ASP A 51 19.54 -7.97 -5.24
N PRO A 52 19.38 -6.67 -5.61
CA PRO A 52 18.15 -6.21 -6.24
C PRO A 52 17.94 -6.91 -7.60
N ARG A 53 16.83 -7.63 -7.72
CA ARG A 53 16.52 -8.51 -8.85
C ARG A 53 15.07 -8.37 -9.33
N ASP A 54 14.84 -8.73 -10.59
CA ASP A 54 13.54 -8.68 -11.25
C ASP A 54 13.18 -9.99 -11.95
N ASP A 55 13.58 -11.12 -11.36
CA ASP A 55 13.17 -12.45 -11.82
C ASP A 55 11.65 -12.58 -11.75
N LEU A 56 11.00 -12.51 -12.91
CA LEU A 56 9.54 -12.60 -13.00
C LEU A 56 9.00 -13.95 -12.51
N THR A 57 9.78 -15.04 -12.59
CA THR A 57 9.32 -16.34 -12.07
C THR A 57 9.30 -16.34 -10.55
N GLU A 58 10.31 -15.74 -9.90
CA GLU A 58 10.33 -15.54 -8.46
C GLU A 58 9.18 -14.64 -8.01
N LEU A 59 8.98 -13.50 -8.68
CA LEU A 59 7.87 -12.59 -8.40
C LEU A 59 6.50 -13.25 -8.63
N GLU A 60 6.39 -14.12 -9.63
CA GLU A 60 5.17 -14.89 -9.84
C GLU A 60 4.85 -15.82 -8.66
N ASN A 61 5.84 -16.33 -7.94
CA ASN A 61 5.67 -17.25 -6.81
C ASN A 61 5.12 -16.58 -5.54
N TYR A 62 5.29 -15.26 -5.40
CA TYR A 62 4.85 -14.49 -4.22
C TYR A 62 3.87 -13.37 -4.56
N GLN A 63 3.39 -13.33 -5.81
CA GLN A 63 2.46 -12.32 -6.28
C GLN A 63 1.17 -12.31 -5.44
N PRO A 64 0.70 -11.14 -4.95
CA PRO A 64 -0.58 -11.05 -4.28
C PRO A 64 -1.73 -11.32 -5.25
N ARG A 65 -2.79 -11.96 -4.76
CA ARG A 65 -4.04 -12.15 -5.51
C ARG A 65 -5.06 -11.11 -5.08
N LEU A 66 -5.69 -10.47 -6.05
CA LEU A 66 -6.57 -9.34 -5.79
C LEU A 66 -8.04 -9.73 -6.01
N VAL A 67 -8.86 -9.47 -5.00
CA VAL A 67 -10.32 -9.43 -5.10
C VAL A 67 -10.72 -8.01 -5.48
N THR A 68 -11.48 -7.86 -6.56
CA THR A 68 -11.97 -6.57 -7.02
C THR A 68 -13.47 -6.49 -6.81
N GLN A 69 -13.97 -5.39 -6.24
CA GLN A 69 -15.39 -5.21 -5.93
C GLN A 69 -16.32 -5.30 -7.15
N ASN A 70 -15.82 -4.96 -8.35
CA ASN A 70 -16.57 -5.03 -9.60
C ASN A 70 -15.65 -5.02 -10.83
N GLN A 71 -16.23 -5.28 -12.00
CA GLN A 71 -15.52 -5.28 -13.27
C GLN A 71 -14.83 -3.94 -13.59
N GLN A 72 -15.44 -2.81 -13.22
CA GLN A 72 -14.84 -1.50 -13.47
C GLN A 72 -13.54 -1.30 -12.67
N ALA A 73 -13.49 -1.76 -11.41
CA ALA A 73 -12.28 -1.73 -10.60
C ALA A 73 -11.17 -2.60 -11.21
N ARG A 74 -11.54 -3.77 -11.74
CA ARG A 74 -10.61 -4.65 -12.47
C ARG A 74 -10.08 -4.00 -13.74
N GLU A 75 -10.93 -3.38 -14.55
CA GLU A 75 -10.53 -2.68 -15.78
C GLU A 75 -9.71 -1.41 -15.51
N ASP A 76 -9.85 -0.84 -14.31
CA ASP A 76 -9.07 0.31 -13.88
C ASP A 76 -7.62 -0.07 -13.50
N MET A 77 -7.38 -1.31 -13.08
CA MET A 77 -6.02 -1.82 -12.87
C MET A 77 -5.31 -1.98 -14.21
N THR A 78 -4.18 -1.30 -14.35
CA THR A 78 -3.39 -1.29 -15.60
C THR A 78 -2.10 -2.09 -15.52
N GLY A 79 -1.64 -2.39 -14.31
CA GLY A 79 -0.58 -3.36 -14.14
C GLY A 79 -0.12 -3.57 -12.71
N MET A 80 0.85 -4.46 -12.55
CA MET A 80 1.56 -4.71 -11.30
C MET A 80 3.05 -4.86 -11.62
N TYR A 81 3.88 -4.06 -10.95
CA TYR A 81 5.33 -4.06 -11.18
C TYR A 81 6.04 -4.52 -9.93
N GLY A 82 6.89 -5.54 -10.04
CA GLY A 82 7.57 -6.17 -8.92
C GLY A 82 9.09 -6.09 -9.02
N TRP A 83 9.75 -6.21 -7.88
CA TRP A 83 11.17 -6.51 -7.76
C TRP A 83 11.42 -7.23 -6.43
N SER A 84 12.57 -7.88 -6.31
CA SER A 84 12.99 -8.56 -5.10
C SER A 84 14.36 -8.11 -4.65
N ALA A 85 14.62 -8.22 -3.36
CA ALA A 85 15.94 -7.98 -2.79
C ALA A 85 16.11 -8.70 -1.46
N ASP A 86 17.36 -8.91 -1.11
CA ASP A 86 17.78 -9.43 0.19
C ASP A 86 18.30 -8.27 1.06
N SER A 87 18.46 -8.52 2.36
CA SER A 87 19.05 -7.55 3.29
C SER A 87 20.28 -8.10 3.99
N GLU A 88 21.32 -7.28 4.18
CA GLU A 88 22.42 -7.62 5.08
C GLU A 88 21.99 -7.64 6.56
N ASN A 89 20.89 -6.96 6.90
CA ASN A 89 20.42 -6.77 8.27
C ASN A 89 19.33 -7.75 8.69
N HIS A 90 18.64 -8.37 7.73
CA HIS A 90 17.47 -9.21 7.97
C HIS A 90 17.57 -10.49 7.14
N ASP A 91 17.30 -11.63 7.78
CA ASP A 91 17.34 -12.96 7.14
C ASP A 91 16.02 -13.25 6.40
N VAL A 92 15.59 -12.32 5.54
CA VAL A 92 14.37 -12.41 4.73
C VAL A 92 14.62 -11.83 3.34
N THR A 93 13.91 -12.36 2.35
CA THR A 93 13.79 -11.77 1.02
C THR A 93 12.54 -10.90 0.98
N ALA A 94 12.63 -9.69 0.45
CA ALA A 94 11.47 -8.85 0.19
C ALA A 94 11.04 -8.97 -1.27
N HIS A 95 9.79 -9.35 -1.55
CA HIS A 95 9.17 -9.20 -2.86
C HIS A 95 8.23 -8.00 -2.85
N TYR A 96 8.60 -6.95 -3.57
CA TYR A 96 7.95 -5.66 -3.50
C TYR A 96 7.19 -5.35 -4.81
N TYR A 97 5.87 -5.33 -4.70
CA TYR A 97 4.93 -5.08 -5.78
C TYR A 97 4.29 -3.69 -5.68
N TRP A 98 4.01 -3.13 -6.86
CA TRP A 98 3.31 -1.88 -7.06
C TRP A 98 2.14 -2.07 -8.01
N VAL A 99 0.92 -1.98 -7.50
CA VAL A 99 -0.31 -2.14 -8.29
C VAL A 99 -0.74 -0.80 -8.84
N ARG A 100 -0.75 -0.68 -10.17
CA ARG A 100 -1.08 0.56 -10.88
C ARG A 100 -2.55 0.59 -11.29
N SER A 101 -3.25 1.67 -10.93
CA SER A 101 -4.64 1.92 -11.33
C SER A 101 -4.78 3.23 -12.10
N ASN A 102 -5.70 3.29 -13.08
CA ASN A 102 -5.91 4.48 -13.91
C ASN A 102 -6.51 5.65 -13.11
N THR A 103 -7.47 5.33 -12.23
CA THR A 103 -8.30 6.32 -11.54
C THR A 103 -8.30 6.09 -10.03
N GLN A 104 -8.21 7.17 -9.28
CA GLN A 104 -8.53 7.20 -7.86
C GLN A 104 -9.56 8.31 -7.65
N ARG A 105 -10.71 7.99 -7.04
CA ARG A 105 -11.72 9.03 -6.78
C ARG A 105 -11.39 9.75 -5.49
N SER A 106 -11.77 11.02 -5.42
CA SER A 106 -11.55 11.88 -4.25
C SER A 106 -12.15 11.29 -2.97
N ILE A 107 -11.59 11.67 -1.82
CA ILE A 107 -12.12 11.43 -0.47
C ILE A 107 -13.62 11.68 -0.35
N PHE A 108 -14.12 12.67 -1.07
CA PHE A 108 -15.52 13.07 -1.04
C PHE A 108 -16.49 12.00 -1.58
N SER A 109 -16.00 11.03 -2.33
CA SER A 109 -16.82 9.94 -2.86
C SER A 109 -17.33 8.97 -1.78
N TYR A 110 -16.60 8.78 -0.66
CA TYR A 110 -17.13 8.06 0.51
C TYR A 110 -18.37 8.73 1.11
N PHE A 111 -18.54 10.04 0.89
CA PHE A 111 -19.69 10.82 1.34
C PHE A 111 -20.74 11.03 0.25
N GLY A 112 -20.66 10.25 -0.84
CA GLY A 112 -21.58 10.36 -1.99
C GLY A 112 -21.40 11.62 -2.83
N ILE A 113 -20.25 12.31 -2.70
CA ILE A 113 -19.91 13.50 -3.48
C ILE A 113 -18.87 13.08 -4.52
N ASP A 114 -19.35 12.79 -5.73
CA ASP A 114 -18.52 12.50 -6.91
C ASP A 114 -18.24 13.81 -7.68
N ALA A 115 -17.76 14.83 -6.96
CA ALA A 115 -17.47 16.15 -7.49
C ALA A 115 -16.17 16.67 -6.86
N GLY A 116 -15.06 16.32 -7.51
CA GLY A 116 -13.71 16.81 -7.23
C GLY A 116 -12.86 16.57 -8.49
N PRO A 117 -11.71 17.25 -8.65
CA PRO A 117 -10.75 16.83 -9.66
C PRO A 117 -10.42 15.35 -9.46
N GLU A 118 -10.11 14.64 -10.54
CA GLU A 118 -9.50 13.33 -10.44
C GLU A 118 -8.14 13.51 -9.77
N GLU A 119 -8.07 13.22 -8.47
CA GLU A 119 -6.98 13.69 -7.61
C GLU A 119 -5.68 12.91 -7.87
N HIS A 120 -5.76 11.67 -8.42
CA HIS A 120 -4.59 10.84 -8.69
C HIS A 120 -4.78 9.96 -9.94
N HIS A 121 -4.37 10.47 -11.11
CA HIS A 121 -4.26 9.67 -12.33
C HIS A 121 -3.02 8.78 -12.30
N LEU A 122 -3.17 7.49 -12.61
CA LEU A 122 -2.07 6.50 -12.62
C LEU A 122 -1.41 6.32 -11.25
N ASP A 123 -2.25 6.09 -10.23
CA ASP A 123 -1.82 5.87 -8.86
C ASP A 123 -1.24 4.46 -8.67
N HIS A 124 -0.41 4.27 -7.66
CA HIS A 124 0.25 3.00 -7.37
C HIS A 124 0.11 2.62 -5.91
N GLU A 125 -0.37 1.40 -5.66
CA GLU A 125 -0.61 0.88 -4.33
C GLU A 125 0.43 -0.23 -4.03
N PRO A 126 1.24 -0.07 -2.96
CA PRO A 126 2.32 -0.98 -2.62
C PRO A 126 1.84 -2.24 -1.89
N VAL A 127 2.52 -3.35 -2.15
CA VAL A 127 2.47 -4.59 -1.35
C VAL A 127 3.89 -5.16 -1.26
N ILE A 128 4.37 -5.44 -0.06
CA ILE A 128 5.62 -6.16 0.20
C ILE A 128 5.26 -7.51 0.81
N VAL A 129 5.87 -8.58 0.29
CA VAL A 129 5.81 -9.92 0.88
C VAL A 129 7.22 -10.26 1.35
N PHE A 130 7.40 -10.50 2.65
CA PHE A 130 8.66 -10.95 3.23
C PHE A 130 8.68 -12.48 3.30
N GLU A 131 9.59 -13.08 2.55
CA GLU A 131 9.87 -14.51 2.49
C GLU A 131 10.98 -14.87 3.48
N ALA A 132 10.73 -15.85 4.34
CA ALA A 132 11.71 -16.43 5.26
C ALA A 132 12.66 -17.41 4.52
N PRO A 133 13.80 -17.81 5.10
CA PRO A 133 14.79 -18.66 4.40
C PRO A 133 14.28 -20.07 4.02
N ASP A 134 13.22 -20.56 4.68
CA ASP A 134 12.54 -21.81 4.33
C ASP A 134 11.52 -21.64 3.19
N GLY A 135 11.36 -20.40 2.73
CA GLY A 135 10.49 -19.98 1.65
C GLY A 135 9.03 -19.79 2.04
N SER A 136 8.70 -19.82 3.33
CA SER A 136 7.40 -19.41 3.85
C SER A 136 7.28 -17.88 3.87
N VAL A 137 6.04 -17.37 3.86
CA VAL A 137 5.80 -15.94 4.06
C VAL A 137 5.79 -15.65 5.55
N GLU A 138 6.61 -14.70 6.00
CA GLU A 138 6.69 -14.28 7.40
C GLU A 138 5.76 -13.10 7.67
N LYS A 139 5.79 -12.10 6.80
CA LYS A 139 5.03 -10.85 6.95
C LYS A 139 4.63 -10.34 5.57
N VAL A 140 3.44 -9.76 5.48
CA VAL A 140 3.02 -8.95 4.34
C VAL A 140 2.73 -7.54 4.82
N VAL A 141 3.20 -6.54 4.08
CA VAL A 141 2.90 -5.13 4.34
C VAL A 141 2.24 -4.55 3.10
N HIS A 142 1.08 -3.91 3.25
CA HIS A 142 0.35 -3.33 2.13
C HIS A 142 -0.15 -1.92 2.46
N SER A 143 -0.66 -1.19 1.45
CA SER A 143 -1.36 0.07 1.71
C SER A 143 -2.72 -0.16 2.37
N GLY A 144 -2.81 0.20 3.65
CA GLY A 144 -4.05 0.30 4.40
C GLY A 144 -4.54 1.74 4.41
N GLY A 145 -5.82 1.97 4.10
CA GLY A 145 -6.39 3.32 4.08
C GLY A 145 -5.64 4.31 3.17
N HIS A 146 -5.03 3.81 2.08
CA HIS A 146 -4.20 4.50 1.07
C HIS A 146 -2.84 5.02 1.58
N HIS A 147 -2.74 5.44 2.83
CA HIS A 147 -1.56 6.14 3.35
C HIS A 147 -0.75 5.32 4.36
N MET A 148 -1.38 4.37 5.06
CA MET A 148 -0.78 3.63 6.16
C MET A 148 -0.16 2.32 5.66
N ALA A 149 0.90 1.88 6.32
CA ALA A 149 1.34 0.49 6.23
C ALA A 149 0.44 -0.36 7.14
N ALA A 150 -0.30 -1.28 6.54
CA ALA A 150 -1.02 -2.32 7.25
C ALA A 150 -0.25 -3.64 7.11
N GLU A 151 -0.23 -4.42 8.17
CA GLU A 151 0.51 -5.68 8.25
C GLU A 151 -0.45 -6.86 8.32
N ILE A 152 -0.09 -7.93 7.60
CA ILE A 152 -0.69 -9.25 7.72
C ILE A 152 0.43 -10.21 8.14
N ASP A 153 0.15 -10.99 9.19
CA ASP A 153 1.04 -12.02 9.68
C ASP A 153 1.01 -13.23 8.75
N GLY A 154 2.18 -13.77 8.38
CA GLY A 154 2.27 -14.89 7.44
C GLY A 154 1.75 -16.23 7.97
N GLU A 155 1.68 -16.41 9.29
CA GLU A 155 1.09 -17.60 9.93
C GLU A 155 -0.45 -17.54 9.93
N TRP A 156 -1.00 -16.35 10.22
CA TRP A 156 -2.43 -16.18 10.48
C TRP A 156 -3.21 -15.56 9.32
N GLY A 157 -2.53 -14.97 8.36
CA GLY A 157 -3.14 -14.29 7.23
C GLY A 157 -3.81 -15.21 6.22
N HIS A 158 -4.61 -14.61 5.37
CA HIS A 158 -5.27 -15.25 4.24
C HIS A 158 -4.27 -15.44 3.08
N LEU A 159 -3.43 -16.48 3.20
CA LEU A 159 -2.54 -16.93 2.14
C LEU A 159 -3.05 -18.21 1.49
N ILE A 160 -2.82 -18.35 0.18
CA ILE A 160 -3.16 -19.55 -0.58
C ILE A 160 -1.92 -20.23 -1.15
N GLU A 161 -2.02 -21.55 -1.28
CA GLU A 161 -1.07 -22.39 -2.01
C GLU A 161 -1.55 -22.50 -3.47
N ASP A 162 -0.69 -22.17 -4.43
CA ASP A 162 -1.04 -22.24 -5.86
C ASP A 162 0.19 -22.56 -6.72
N ARG A 163 1.12 -21.60 -6.88
CA ARG A 163 2.29 -21.76 -7.76
C ARG A 163 3.45 -22.50 -7.10
N VAL A 164 3.48 -22.49 -5.78
CA VAL A 164 4.53 -23.10 -4.99
C VAL A 164 3.92 -24.24 -4.18
N ALA A 165 4.25 -25.47 -4.57
CA ALA A 165 3.74 -26.65 -3.88
C ALA A 165 4.15 -26.65 -2.40
N ASP A 166 3.21 -27.07 -1.55
CA ASP A 166 3.34 -27.19 -0.10
C ASP A 166 3.64 -25.85 0.62
N ARG A 167 3.44 -24.69 -0.04
CA ARG A 167 3.67 -23.37 0.53
C ARG A 167 2.55 -22.38 0.18
N ARG A 168 2.00 -21.72 1.21
CA ARG A 168 1.01 -20.65 1.03
C ARG A 168 1.74 -19.33 0.86
N THR A 169 1.99 -18.94 -0.38
CA THR A 169 2.85 -17.79 -0.74
C THR A 169 2.08 -16.58 -1.24
N HIS A 170 0.81 -16.75 -1.59
CA HIS A 170 0.00 -15.70 -2.20
C HIS A 170 -1.00 -15.14 -1.20
N VAL A 171 -0.72 -13.94 -0.68
CA VAL A 171 -1.70 -13.18 0.12
C VAL A 171 -2.90 -12.79 -0.75
N VAL A 172 -4.10 -12.91 -0.20
CA VAL A 172 -5.34 -12.48 -0.86
C VAL A 172 -5.80 -11.15 -0.28
N LEU A 173 -5.84 -10.13 -1.13
CA LEU A 173 -6.20 -8.76 -0.75
C LEU A 173 -7.46 -8.31 -1.50
N GLU A 174 -8.38 -7.65 -0.81
CA GLU A 174 -9.48 -6.93 -1.46
C GLU A 174 -9.07 -5.49 -1.76
N GLN A 175 -9.23 -5.09 -3.02
CA GLN A 175 -9.08 -3.69 -3.41
C GLN A 175 -10.31 -2.88 -2.98
N MET A 176 -10.07 -1.91 -2.11
CA MET A 176 -11.10 -1.00 -1.64
C MET A 176 -11.19 0.22 -2.54
N ARG A 177 -12.34 0.36 -3.20
CA ARG A 177 -12.71 1.62 -3.86
C ARG A 177 -13.26 2.59 -2.82
N PRO A 178 -13.06 3.89 -3.03
CA PRO A 178 -12.56 4.58 -4.23
C PRO A 178 -11.03 4.78 -4.31
N HIS A 179 -10.32 4.53 -3.22
CA HIS A 179 -8.92 4.94 -3.04
C HIS A 179 -7.88 3.88 -3.39
N ASN A 180 -8.28 2.74 -3.93
CA ASN A 180 -7.43 1.64 -4.42
C ASN A 180 -6.57 0.91 -3.38
N HIS A 181 -6.59 1.35 -2.12
CA HIS A 181 -5.92 0.65 -1.03
C HIS A 181 -6.45 -0.75 -0.78
N PHE A 182 -5.73 -1.51 0.02
CA PHE A 182 -6.00 -2.91 0.28
C PHE A 182 -6.47 -3.16 1.71
N VAL A 183 -7.29 -4.19 1.84
CA VAL A 183 -7.58 -4.89 3.10
C VAL A 183 -7.41 -6.38 2.85
N GLU A 184 -7.24 -7.16 3.92
CA GLU A 184 -7.28 -8.62 3.82
C GLU A 184 -8.64 -9.06 3.26
N ALA A 185 -8.61 -9.93 2.24
CA ALA A 185 -9.86 -10.40 1.62
C ALA A 185 -10.65 -11.33 2.56
N PRO A 186 -11.99 -11.32 2.50
CA PRO A 186 -12.80 -12.24 3.27
C PRO A 186 -12.43 -13.71 3.03
N ASP A 187 -12.40 -14.52 4.09
CA ASP A 187 -12.21 -15.98 4.00
C ASP A 187 -13.06 -16.62 2.88
N GLY A 188 -12.41 -17.47 2.09
CA GLY A 188 -13.03 -18.22 1.00
C GLY A 188 -13.04 -17.48 -0.34
N GLU A 189 -12.60 -16.22 -0.40
CA GLU A 189 -12.25 -15.54 -1.64
C GLU A 189 -10.81 -15.87 -2.02
N ASP A 190 -10.56 -16.32 -3.25
CA ASP A 190 -9.19 -16.60 -3.71
C ASP A 190 -8.58 -15.43 -4.49
N GLY A 191 -9.37 -14.43 -4.88
CA GLY A 191 -8.94 -13.34 -5.77
C GLY A 191 -8.40 -13.82 -7.12
N GLY A 192 -7.72 -12.94 -7.87
CA GLY A 192 -7.07 -13.30 -9.12
C GLY A 192 -5.77 -12.54 -9.39
N TYR A 193 -4.90 -13.13 -10.19
CA TYR A 193 -3.64 -12.50 -10.60
C TYR A 193 -3.87 -11.36 -11.58
N VAL A 194 -3.21 -10.22 -11.33
CA VAL A 194 -3.27 -9.04 -12.20
C VAL A 194 -2.82 -9.36 -13.63
N GLN A 195 -1.80 -10.22 -13.79
CA GLN A 195 -1.30 -10.63 -15.11
C GLN A 195 -2.32 -11.36 -16.00
N GLY A 196 -3.42 -11.85 -15.41
CA GLY A 196 -4.51 -12.44 -16.19
C GLY A 196 -5.34 -11.40 -16.96
N TYR A 197 -5.15 -10.11 -16.72
CA TYR A 197 -5.95 -9.04 -17.33
C TYR A 197 -5.24 -7.69 -17.50
N ALA A 198 -4.06 -7.49 -16.92
CA ALA A 198 -3.28 -6.25 -17.01
C ALA A 198 -1.78 -6.55 -17.10
N GLU A 199 -0.94 -5.50 -17.22
CA GLU A 199 0.51 -5.64 -17.34
C GLU A 199 1.12 -6.26 -16.06
N PHE A 200 2.10 -7.14 -16.21
CA PHE A 200 2.94 -7.60 -15.11
C PHE A 200 4.41 -7.52 -15.53
N GLY A 201 5.27 -6.96 -14.69
CA GLY A 201 6.67 -6.76 -15.09
C GLY A 201 7.58 -6.21 -14.00
N SER A 202 8.80 -5.84 -14.40
CA SER A 202 9.85 -5.34 -13.51
C SER A 202 9.57 -3.90 -13.05
N TRP A 203 9.67 -3.66 -11.75
CA TRP A 203 9.71 -2.30 -11.20
C TRP A 203 11.05 -1.62 -11.48
N LEU A 204 12.15 -2.37 -11.55
CA LEU A 204 13.49 -1.82 -11.85
C LEU A 204 13.49 -1.12 -13.21
N ASP A 205 12.77 -1.65 -14.20
CA ASP A 205 12.56 -1.02 -15.51
C ASP A 205 11.73 0.27 -15.44
N LYS A 206 10.85 0.39 -14.43
CA LYS A 206 9.98 1.56 -14.24
C LYS A 206 10.64 2.62 -13.36
N ARG A 207 11.65 2.27 -12.55
CA ARG A 207 12.30 3.12 -11.55
C ARG A 207 12.64 4.50 -12.10
N ASP A 208 13.50 4.57 -13.11
CA ASP A 208 13.96 5.85 -13.68
C ASP A 208 12.81 6.70 -14.27
N PRO A 209 11.92 6.15 -15.13
CA PRO A 209 10.71 6.86 -15.55
C PRO A 209 9.89 7.39 -14.39
N TRP A 210 9.73 6.58 -13.33
CA TRP A 210 8.90 6.90 -12.19
C TRP A 210 9.42 8.14 -11.43
N PHE A 211 10.74 8.24 -11.22
CA PHE A 211 11.40 9.42 -10.65
C PHE A 211 11.35 10.63 -11.60
N SER A 212 11.63 10.42 -12.89
CA SER A 212 11.68 11.52 -13.87
C SER A 212 10.32 12.21 -14.06
N TYR A 213 9.22 11.50 -13.83
CA TYR A 213 7.86 12.06 -13.94
C TYR A 213 7.35 12.67 -12.63
N GLY A 214 8.20 12.81 -11.61
CA GLY A 214 7.86 13.50 -10.36
C GLY A 214 6.75 12.81 -9.57
N ARG A 215 6.52 11.51 -9.81
CA ARG A 215 5.45 10.75 -9.15
C ARG A 215 5.70 10.59 -7.65
N TYR A 216 6.95 10.70 -7.20
CA TYR A 216 7.34 10.66 -5.79
C TYR A 216 7.21 12.01 -5.07
N ALA A 217 6.78 13.08 -5.73
CA ALA A 217 6.71 14.41 -5.10
C ALA A 217 5.86 14.44 -3.82
N LYS A 218 4.95 13.45 -3.65
CA LYS A 218 4.09 13.28 -2.47
C LYS A 218 4.38 12.01 -1.64
N THR A 219 5.26 11.14 -2.14
CA THR A 219 5.64 9.87 -1.52
C THR A 219 6.95 10.05 -0.72
N SER A 220 7.23 9.15 0.21
CA SER A 220 8.58 9.04 0.80
C SER A 220 9.46 8.18 -0.10
N ASP A 221 10.61 8.69 -0.53
CA ASP A 221 11.56 7.92 -1.35
C ASP A 221 12.02 6.65 -0.61
N VAL A 222 12.21 6.72 0.72
CA VAL A 222 12.55 5.55 1.55
C VAL A 222 11.49 4.47 1.41
N ALA A 223 10.21 4.85 1.50
CA ALA A 223 9.12 3.89 1.40
C ALA A 223 9.16 3.10 0.08
N VAL A 224 9.73 3.69 -0.97
CA VAL A 224 9.74 3.14 -2.32
C VAL A 224 10.94 2.28 -2.59
N VAL A 225 12.12 2.73 -2.17
CA VAL A 225 13.37 2.05 -2.50
C VAL A 225 13.80 1.06 -1.42
N ASP A 226 13.29 1.20 -0.19
CA ASP A 226 13.68 0.39 0.95
C ASP A 226 12.49 -0.38 1.54
N PRO A 227 12.21 -1.61 1.05
CA PRO A 227 11.14 -2.42 1.62
C PRO A 227 11.44 -2.77 3.09
N PHE A 228 12.71 -2.92 3.47
CA PHE A 228 13.11 -3.33 4.82
C PHE A 228 12.86 -2.25 5.88
N ALA A 229 12.61 -1.00 5.47
CA ALA A 229 12.13 0.03 6.39
C ALA A 229 10.80 -0.36 7.08
N PHE A 230 9.98 -1.22 6.46
CA PHE A 230 8.71 -1.71 7.01
C PHE A 230 8.84 -3.05 7.78
N TYR A 231 10.01 -3.68 7.76
CA TYR A 231 10.16 -5.01 8.33
C TYR A 231 10.22 -5.01 9.87
N PRO A 232 11.02 -4.15 10.55
CA PRO A 232 11.07 -4.10 12.01
C PRO A 232 9.71 -3.82 12.65
N ALA A 233 9.52 -4.29 13.89
CA ALA A 233 8.29 -4.05 14.63
C ALA A 233 8.04 -2.56 14.91
N ASP A 234 9.07 -1.73 15.04
CA ASP A 234 9.00 -0.27 15.17
C ASP A 234 9.39 0.43 13.85
N GLY A 235 9.27 -0.28 12.74
CA GLY A 235 9.58 0.22 11.42
C GLY A 235 8.60 1.30 10.94
N ARG A 236 8.78 1.68 9.68
CA ARG A 236 7.99 2.70 9.01
C ARG A 236 6.50 2.35 9.01
N GLN A 237 5.66 3.33 9.33
CA GLN A 237 4.20 3.14 9.44
C GLN A 237 3.38 3.80 8.31
N HIS A 238 4.01 4.59 7.45
CA HIS A 238 3.33 5.36 6.40
C HIS A 238 4.04 5.20 5.06
N TRP A 239 3.32 4.90 3.99
CA TRP A 239 3.89 4.88 2.64
C TRP A 239 4.23 6.29 2.17
N TRP A 240 3.27 7.20 2.36
CA TRP A 240 3.37 8.60 1.93
C TRP A 240 3.77 9.49 3.09
N ARG A 241 3.94 10.80 2.81
CA ARG A 241 4.41 11.75 3.83
C ARG A 241 3.37 11.91 4.96
N ALA A 242 3.79 11.65 6.19
CA ALA A 242 2.90 11.60 7.36
C ALA A 242 2.28 12.98 7.72
N ASP A 243 2.85 14.07 7.23
CA ASP A 243 2.41 15.45 7.49
C ASP A 243 1.35 15.96 6.48
N THR A 244 0.76 15.08 5.67
CA THR A 244 -0.26 15.45 4.69
C THR A 244 -1.69 15.40 5.27
N ASN A 245 -2.59 16.18 4.68
CA ASN A 245 -4.02 16.09 5.00
C ASN A 245 -4.57 14.69 4.72
N ASP A 246 -4.06 14.00 3.70
CA ASP A 246 -4.47 12.64 3.34
C ASP A 246 -4.06 11.64 4.43
N ALA A 247 -2.89 11.80 5.06
CA ALA A 247 -2.47 11.02 6.23
C ALA A 247 -3.45 11.18 7.39
N TRP A 248 -3.85 12.42 7.68
CA TRP A 248 -4.81 12.71 8.74
C TRP A 248 -6.16 12.04 8.48
N PHE A 249 -6.68 12.14 7.25
CA PHE A 249 -7.95 11.52 6.87
C PHE A 249 -7.90 10.00 6.90
N ALA A 250 -6.78 9.41 6.47
CA ALA A 250 -6.54 7.97 6.58
C ALA A 250 -6.64 7.50 8.03
N ARG A 251 -5.86 8.11 8.93
CA ARG A 251 -5.81 7.73 10.35
C ARG A 251 -7.14 7.95 11.06
N ASN A 252 -7.79 9.09 10.85
CA ASN A 252 -8.91 9.52 11.70
C ASN A 252 -10.29 9.18 11.15
N ILE A 253 -10.40 8.86 9.86
CA ILE A 253 -11.70 8.62 9.21
C ILE A 253 -11.71 7.25 8.52
N TYR A 254 -10.79 7.00 7.59
CA TYR A 254 -10.88 5.78 6.76
C TYR A 254 -10.61 4.52 7.53
N VAL A 255 -9.46 4.47 8.22
CA VAL A 255 -9.05 3.32 9.00
C VAL A 255 -10.14 2.94 10.01
N PRO A 256 -10.71 3.87 10.80
CA PRO A 256 -11.85 3.56 11.66
C PRO A 256 -13.10 3.08 10.92
N LEU A 257 -13.45 3.64 9.75
CA LEU A 257 -14.63 3.23 8.99
C LEU A 257 -14.48 1.84 8.36
N THR A 258 -13.28 1.50 7.88
CA THR A 258 -12.98 0.19 7.30
C THR A 258 -12.78 -0.87 8.37
N THR A 259 -12.15 -0.54 9.50
CA THR A 259 -12.01 -1.47 10.64
C THR A 259 -13.32 -1.66 11.39
N ALA A 260 -14.22 -0.67 11.45
CA ALA A 260 -15.57 -0.87 11.99
C ALA A 260 -16.46 -1.73 11.08
N ALA A 261 -16.11 -1.86 9.80
CA ALA A 261 -16.74 -2.77 8.86
C ALA A 261 -16.09 -4.17 8.83
N ASP A 262 -14.85 -4.28 9.28
CA ASP A 262 -14.13 -5.55 9.47
C ASP A 262 -14.43 -6.11 10.86
N GLU A 263 -15.40 -7.04 10.96
CA GLU A 263 -15.79 -7.70 12.20
C GLU A 263 -14.65 -8.51 12.88
N ARG A 264 -13.45 -8.57 12.30
CA ARG A 264 -12.36 -9.48 12.70
C ARG A 264 -11.26 -8.82 13.53
N GLY A 265 -11.12 -7.49 13.53
CA GLY A 265 -10.11 -6.81 14.35
C GLY A 265 -8.66 -7.19 14.04
N ASN A 266 -8.38 -7.67 12.83
CA ASN A 266 -7.04 -8.15 12.42
C ASN A 266 -6.12 -7.04 11.91
N LEU A 267 -6.66 -5.87 11.58
CA LEU A 267 -5.87 -4.72 11.17
C LEU A 267 -5.20 -4.08 12.39
N ARG A 268 -3.93 -4.42 12.62
CA ARG A 268 -3.07 -3.70 13.58
C ARG A 268 -2.52 -2.45 12.90
N TYR A 269 -3.21 -1.34 13.06
CA TYR A 269 -2.56 -0.05 12.97
C TYR A 269 -1.79 0.13 14.28
N GLN A 270 -0.48 0.31 14.23
CA GLN A 270 0.26 0.59 15.45
C GLN A 270 -0.20 1.94 16.00
N ASP A 271 -0.77 1.90 17.21
CA ASP A 271 -1.08 3.11 17.97
C ASP A 271 0.24 3.74 18.42
N SER A 272 0.59 4.89 17.83
CA SER A 272 1.62 5.80 18.33
C SER A 272 1.20 6.45 19.63
#